data_AF-Q89XH9-F1
#
_entry.id   AF-Q89XH9-F1
#
_cell.length_a   1.000
_cell.length_b   1.000
_cell.length_c   1.000
_cell.angle_alpha   90.00
_cell.angle_beta   90.00
_cell.angle_gamma   90.00
#
_symmetry.space_group_name_H-M   'P 1'
#
loop_
_entity.id
_entity.type
_entity.pdbx_description
1 polymer ?
#
loop_
_entity_poly.entity_id
_entity_poly.type
_entity_poly.pdbx_seq_one_letter_code
_entity_poly.pdbx_strand_id
1 'polypeptide(L)'
;MGACSYSQQRTRHQREKRRAKGADIQGQRLAPAAEPSRHRRSGDRFRKLPARSRHALAAARNIVAESLTCDNRHDDLSMTRSPQNPSCKVPFALSLIGITTNIREDFTVSTVKLTVNGKAVAVDVEDRTLLVHLLRDHLNLTGTHVGCDTSQCGACVVHMDGRAVKSCTMLAGQADGASVTTIEGIAKGDELHPMQAAFRDNHGLQCGYCTPGMIMSAIDIVHRHGGELDEATVRQELEGNICRCTGYHNIVKAVLDAAGRMKVAQAAE
;
A
#
# COMPACT_ATOMS: atom_id res chain seq x y z
N MET A 1 -19.38 53.45 5.67
CA MET A 1 -18.07 53.19 5.04
C MET A 1 -16.99 52.95 6.11
N GLY A 2 -16.92 51.77 6.73
CA GLY A 2 -15.99 51.54 7.86
C GLY A 2 -15.45 50.12 8.07
N ALA A 3 -16.00 49.10 7.40
CA ALA A 3 -15.62 47.70 7.66
C ALA A 3 -14.41 47.19 6.85
N CYS A 4 -13.99 47.88 5.78
CA CYS A 4 -12.88 47.44 4.92
C CYS A 4 -11.48 47.75 5.49
N SER A 5 -11.39 48.69 6.43
CA SER A 5 -10.14 49.12 7.07
C SER A 5 -9.59 48.08 8.07
N TYR A 6 -10.48 47.44 8.83
CA TYR A 6 -10.10 46.57 9.94
C TYR A 6 -9.53 45.20 9.50
N SER A 7 -10.02 44.63 8.40
CA SER A 7 -9.49 43.34 7.89
C SER A 7 -8.11 43.48 7.24
N GLN A 8 -7.82 44.62 6.62
CA GLN A 8 -6.52 44.91 6.02
C GLN A 8 -5.44 45.20 7.08
N GLN A 9 -5.81 45.80 8.22
CA GLN A 9 -4.87 46.02 9.33
C GLN A 9 -4.47 44.72 10.02
N ARG A 10 -5.40 43.76 10.17
CA ARG A 10 -5.14 42.47 10.84
C ARG A 10 -4.21 41.56 10.03
N THR A 11 -4.30 41.59 8.71
CA THR A 11 -3.42 40.81 7.80
C THR A 11 -2.02 41.40 7.70
N ARG A 12 -1.88 42.73 7.79
CA ARG A 12 -0.58 43.43 7.81
C ARG A 12 0.19 43.13 9.11
N HIS A 13 -0.49 43.17 10.25
CA HIS A 13 0.11 42.86 11.55
C HIS A 13 0.54 41.37 11.69
N GLN A 14 -0.21 40.44 11.07
CA GLN A 14 0.19 39.03 11.02
C GLN A 14 1.38 38.77 10.06
N ARG A 15 1.50 39.53 8.96
CA ARG A 15 2.66 39.47 8.05
C ARG A 15 3.93 40.03 8.70
N GLU A 16 3.83 41.10 9.47
CA GLU A 16 4.96 41.68 10.22
C GLU A 16 5.46 40.74 11.33
N LYS A 17 4.55 40.10 12.08
CA LYS A 17 4.92 39.09 13.09
C LYS A 17 5.63 37.86 12.49
N ARG A 18 5.27 37.45 11.26
CA ARG A 18 5.95 36.37 10.54
C ARG A 18 7.33 36.77 10.01
N ARG A 19 7.52 38.03 9.60
CA ARG A 19 8.85 38.57 9.24
C ARG A 19 9.78 38.69 10.44
N ALA A 20 9.28 39.14 11.59
CA ALA A 20 10.07 39.24 12.82
C ALA A 20 10.54 37.87 13.34
N LYS A 21 9.71 36.82 13.25
CA LYS A 21 10.11 35.45 13.61
C LYS A 21 11.07 34.77 12.62
N GLY A 22 11.16 35.25 11.38
CA GLY A 22 12.10 34.73 10.38
C GLY A 22 13.51 35.30 10.49
N ALA A 23 13.69 36.43 11.19
CA ALA A 23 14.98 37.11 11.35
C ALA A 23 15.87 36.50 12.47
N ASP A 24 15.30 35.67 13.34
CA ASP A 24 15.98 35.12 14.53
C ASP A 24 16.67 33.76 14.29
N ILE A 25 16.75 33.30 13.03
CA ILE A 25 17.31 31.98 12.66
C ILE A 25 18.69 32.12 11.95
N GLN A 26 19.22 33.33 11.78
CA GLN A 26 20.48 33.56 11.03
C GLN A 26 21.76 33.59 11.90
N GLY A 27 21.80 32.83 12.99
CA GLY A 27 22.86 32.93 14.02
C GLY A 27 23.67 31.68 14.38
N GLN A 28 23.57 30.56 13.66
CA GLN A 28 24.39 29.37 13.95
C GLN A 28 25.15 28.90 12.70
N ARG A 29 26.46 29.21 12.65
CA ARG A 29 27.39 28.62 11.67
C ARG A 29 27.54 27.13 11.98
N LEU A 30 26.90 26.29 11.18
CA LEU A 30 27.28 24.88 11.04
C LEU A 30 28.57 24.80 10.19
N ALA A 31 29.55 24.03 10.67
CA ALA A 31 30.78 23.73 9.95
C ALA A 31 30.48 23.03 8.60
N PRO A 32 31.30 23.22 7.55
CA PRO A 32 31.07 22.58 6.26
C PRO A 32 31.11 21.05 6.39
N ALA A 33 30.06 20.39 5.91
CA ALA A 33 30.02 18.94 5.80
C ALA A 33 31.14 18.45 4.85
N ALA A 34 31.86 17.42 5.27
CA ALA A 34 32.88 16.76 4.46
C ALA A 34 32.26 16.21 3.16
N GLU A 35 32.95 16.41 2.04
CA GLU A 35 32.55 15.91 0.72
C GLU A 35 32.39 14.37 0.75
N PRO A 36 31.31 13.82 0.17
CA PRO A 36 31.21 12.38 -0.02
C PRO A 36 32.24 11.94 -1.08
N SER A 37 33.08 10.98 -0.70
CA SER A 37 34.08 10.39 -1.59
C SER A 37 33.41 9.84 -2.85
N ARG A 38 33.87 10.31 -4.00
CA ARG A 38 33.43 9.81 -5.31
C ARG A 38 33.76 8.32 -5.40
N HIS A 39 32.76 7.46 -5.22
CA HIS A 39 32.86 6.06 -5.60
C HIS A 39 33.15 5.99 -7.10
N ARG A 40 34.35 5.52 -7.44
CA ARG A 40 34.74 5.17 -8.81
C ARG A 40 33.68 4.25 -9.40
N ARG A 41 33.08 4.68 -10.52
CA ARG A 41 32.26 3.83 -11.38
C ARG A 41 33.01 2.52 -11.64
N SER A 42 32.31 1.41 -11.48
CA SER A 42 32.74 0.03 -11.75
C SER A 42 32.96 -0.25 -13.25
N GLY A 43 33.56 0.69 -13.99
CA GLY A 43 33.86 0.56 -15.42
C GLY A 43 35.26 0.00 -15.72
N ASP A 44 36.13 -0.13 -14.72
CA ASP A 44 37.56 -0.38 -14.94
C ASP A 44 38.00 -1.84 -14.80
N ARG A 45 37.05 -2.78 -14.82
CA ARG A 45 37.34 -4.23 -14.70
C ARG A 45 37.30 -5.00 -16.03
N PHE A 46 37.41 -4.29 -17.17
CA PHE A 46 37.38 -4.90 -18.52
C PHE A 46 38.62 -4.64 -19.38
N ARG A 47 39.73 -4.19 -18.79
CA ARG A 47 40.97 -3.89 -19.53
C ARG A 47 41.99 -5.03 -19.60
N LYS A 48 41.66 -6.24 -19.13
CA LYS A 48 42.56 -7.42 -19.15
C LYS A 48 41.91 -8.65 -19.77
N LEU A 49 41.48 -8.56 -21.03
CA LEU A 49 41.09 -9.74 -21.82
C LEU A 49 41.86 -9.74 -23.16
N PRO A 50 42.35 -10.91 -23.62
CA PRO A 50 43.13 -11.03 -24.84
C PRO A 50 42.31 -10.66 -26.09
N ALA A 51 42.97 -10.12 -27.12
CA ALA A 51 42.36 -9.41 -28.26
C ALA A 51 41.25 -10.16 -29.03
N ARG A 52 41.16 -11.50 -28.94
CA ARG A 52 40.14 -12.30 -29.62
C ARG A 52 38.72 -12.20 -29.03
N SER A 53 38.55 -11.73 -27.79
CA SER A 53 37.21 -11.60 -27.16
C SER A 53 36.56 -10.22 -27.34
N ARG A 54 37.26 -9.25 -27.95
CA ARG A 54 36.70 -7.90 -28.20
C ARG A 54 35.77 -7.84 -29.42
N HIS A 55 35.94 -8.74 -30.40
CA HIS A 55 35.08 -8.76 -31.58
C HIS A 55 33.73 -9.46 -31.33
N ALA A 56 33.65 -10.42 -30.40
CA ALA A 56 32.38 -11.09 -30.06
C ALA A 56 31.41 -10.18 -29.29
N LEU A 57 31.91 -9.25 -28.46
CA LEU A 57 31.05 -8.33 -27.69
C LEU A 57 30.59 -7.08 -28.47
N ALA A 58 31.28 -6.70 -29.55
CA ALA A 58 30.83 -5.59 -30.40
C ALA A 58 29.62 -6.00 -31.25
N ALA A 59 29.57 -7.26 -31.72
CA ALA A 59 28.42 -7.80 -32.46
C ALA A 59 27.17 -7.97 -31.58
N ALA A 60 27.33 -8.37 -30.31
CA ALA A 60 26.21 -8.57 -29.38
C ALA A 60 25.54 -7.25 -28.93
N ARG A 61 26.25 -6.11 -28.98
CA ARG A 61 25.68 -4.81 -28.63
C ARG A 61 24.72 -4.24 -29.68
N ASN A 62 24.92 -4.58 -30.96
CA ASN A 62 24.03 -4.09 -32.03
C ASN A 62 22.70 -4.86 -32.08
N ILE A 63 22.67 -6.13 -31.68
CA ILE A 63 21.45 -6.95 -31.72
C ILE A 63 20.42 -6.53 -30.65
N VAL A 64 20.87 -6.05 -29.48
CA VAL A 64 19.98 -5.61 -28.39
C VAL A 64 19.42 -4.21 -28.62
N ALA A 65 20.07 -3.39 -29.45
CA ALA A 65 19.62 -2.03 -29.73
C ALA A 65 18.43 -1.96 -30.71
N GLU A 66 18.21 -3.00 -31.51
CA GLU A 66 17.21 -3.02 -32.59
C GLU A 66 15.84 -3.60 -32.16
N SER A 67 15.72 -4.09 -30.91
CA SER A 67 14.50 -4.71 -30.37
C SER A 67 13.74 -3.84 -29.36
N LEU A 68 14.17 -2.60 -29.13
CA LEU A 68 13.57 -1.65 -28.18
C LEU A 68 12.92 -0.44 -28.86
N THR A 69 12.25 -0.65 -29.98
CA THR A 69 11.27 0.32 -30.52
C THR A 69 9.87 -0.24 -30.37
N CYS A 70 9.42 -0.44 -29.13
CA CYS A 70 7.99 -0.42 -28.84
C CYS A 70 7.58 1.04 -28.65
N ASP A 71 6.80 1.51 -29.63
CA ASP A 71 6.19 2.82 -29.77
C ASP A 71 5.49 3.26 -28.46
N ASN A 72 6.11 4.19 -27.72
CA ASN A 72 5.41 5.00 -26.73
C ASN A 72 4.85 6.22 -27.48
N ARG A 73 3.62 6.08 -28.00
CA ARG A 73 2.81 7.23 -28.40
C ARG A 73 1.56 7.29 -27.52
N HIS A 74 1.42 8.41 -26.84
CA HIS A 74 0.27 8.80 -26.04
C HIS A 74 -0.94 9.16 -26.92
N ASP A 75 -2.11 9.04 -26.28
CA ASP A 75 -3.44 9.61 -26.56
C ASP A 75 -4.35 8.84 -27.55
N ASP A 76 -5.48 8.28 -27.10
CA ASP A 76 -6.76 8.99 -26.89
C ASP A 76 -7.86 8.07 -26.29
N LEU A 77 -8.87 8.70 -25.68
CA LEU A 77 -10.06 8.16 -25.02
C LEU A 77 -11.02 7.43 -25.99
N SER A 78 -11.43 6.20 -25.65
CA SER A 78 -12.84 5.75 -25.76
C SER A 78 -13.03 4.36 -25.14
N MET A 79 -14.16 4.19 -24.46
CA MET A 79 -14.60 2.94 -23.84
C MET A 79 -14.73 1.81 -24.86
N THR A 80 -14.03 0.69 -24.65
CA THR A 80 -14.55 -0.69 -24.69
C THR A 80 -13.48 -1.63 -24.11
N ARG A 81 -13.88 -2.60 -23.26
CA ARG A 81 -12.99 -3.55 -22.56
C ARG A 81 -12.95 -4.91 -23.26
N SER A 82 -11.72 -5.42 -23.44
CA SER A 82 -11.25 -6.83 -23.39
C SER A 82 -11.58 -7.81 -24.53
N PRO A 83 -10.89 -8.98 -24.65
CA PRO A 83 -9.62 -9.41 -24.02
C PRO A 83 -8.66 -10.08 -25.03
N GLN A 84 -7.43 -9.61 -25.20
CA GLN A 84 -6.40 -10.45 -25.86
C GLN A 84 -5.07 -10.37 -25.14
N ASN A 85 -4.81 -11.47 -24.42
CA ASN A 85 -3.54 -11.95 -23.92
C ASN A 85 -2.44 -11.72 -24.97
N PRO A 86 -1.43 -10.87 -24.76
CA PRO A 86 -0.31 -10.81 -25.69
C PRO A 86 0.62 -11.96 -25.33
N SER A 87 0.46 -13.08 -26.03
CA SER A 87 1.55 -14.04 -26.22
C SER A 87 2.75 -13.27 -26.72
N CYS A 88 3.71 -13.01 -25.82
CA CYS A 88 4.95 -12.31 -26.14
C CYS A 88 5.77 -13.23 -27.04
N LYS A 89 5.61 -13.10 -28.35
CA LYS A 89 6.40 -13.82 -29.35
C LYS A 89 7.79 -13.20 -29.38
N VAL A 90 8.72 -13.78 -28.64
CA VAL A 90 10.16 -13.54 -28.84
C VAL A 90 10.56 -14.00 -30.24
N PRO A 91 11.30 -13.19 -31.02
CA PRO A 91 11.71 -13.58 -32.36
C PRO A 91 12.77 -14.68 -32.30
N PHE A 92 12.52 -15.73 -33.06
CA PHE A 92 13.35 -16.90 -33.25
C PHE A 92 14.58 -16.52 -34.09
N ALA A 93 15.69 -16.11 -33.45
CA ALA A 93 16.95 -15.84 -34.13
C ALA A 93 18.19 -16.14 -33.27
N LEU A 94 18.25 -17.30 -32.62
CA LEU A 94 19.50 -17.88 -32.11
C LEU A 94 19.45 -19.41 -32.24
N SER A 95 19.71 -19.93 -33.44
CA SER A 95 19.81 -21.38 -33.70
C SER A 95 21.22 -21.82 -34.13
N LEU A 96 22.26 -21.00 -33.97
CA LEU A 96 23.63 -21.33 -34.45
C LEU A 96 24.72 -21.32 -33.36
N ILE A 97 24.35 -21.14 -32.10
CA ILE A 97 25.21 -21.42 -30.96
C ILE A 97 24.33 -22.26 -30.04
N GLY A 98 24.69 -23.52 -29.80
CA GLY A 98 23.91 -24.49 -29.02
C GLY A 98 23.76 -24.15 -27.53
N ILE A 99 23.30 -22.94 -27.24
CA ILE A 99 22.87 -22.48 -25.94
C ILE A 99 21.35 -22.33 -26.06
N THR A 100 20.63 -23.44 -25.97
CA THR A 100 19.22 -23.39 -25.57
C THR A 100 19.22 -22.91 -24.12
N THR A 101 19.17 -21.59 -23.91
CA THR A 101 18.76 -21.06 -22.61
C THR A 101 17.27 -21.38 -22.45
N ASN A 102 16.97 -22.63 -22.11
CA ASN A 102 15.76 -22.98 -21.39
C ASN A 102 15.88 -22.34 -20.02
N ILE A 103 15.65 -21.04 -19.94
CA ILE A 103 15.20 -20.45 -18.69
C ILE A 103 13.77 -20.95 -18.55
N ARG A 104 13.62 -22.18 -18.01
CA ARG A 104 12.37 -22.55 -17.36
C ARG A 104 12.32 -21.61 -16.17
N GLU A 105 11.49 -20.58 -16.25
CA GLU A 105 11.03 -19.92 -15.03
C GLU A 105 10.23 -20.98 -14.27
N ASP A 106 10.93 -21.76 -13.44
CA ASP A 106 10.31 -22.58 -12.40
C ASP A 106 9.72 -21.60 -11.39
N PHE A 107 8.55 -21.05 -11.70
CA PHE A 107 7.70 -20.45 -10.70
C PHE A 107 7.23 -21.57 -9.78
N THR A 108 7.79 -21.61 -8.58
CA THR A 108 7.36 -22.53 -7.54
C THR A 108 5.95 -22.14 -7.10
N VAL A 109 5.03 -23.08 -7.26
CA VAL A 109 3.63 -22.95 -6.89
C VAL A 109 3.40 -23.78 -5.64
N SER A 110 2.85 -23.15 -4.61
CA SER A 110 2.48 -23.80 -3.36
C SER A 110 0.97 -23.74 -3.16
N THR A 111 0.38 -24.84 -2.69
CA THR A 111 -1.01 -24.86 -2.23
C THR A 111 -1.08 -24.28 -0.83
N VAL A 112 -1.82 -23.18 -0.66
CA VAL A 112 -2.10 -22.57 0.64
C VAL A 112 -3.52 -22.92 1.05
N LYS A 113 -3.70 -23.41 2.29
CA LYS A 113 -4.98 -23.77 2.88
C LYS A 113 -5.25 -22.87 4.07
N LEU A 114 -6.36 -22.15 4.07
CA LEU A 114 -6.72 -21.23 5.15
C LEU A 114 -8.24 -21.12 5.30
N THR A 115 -8.70 -20.54 6.41
CA THR A 115 -10.11 -20.20 6.58
C THR A 115 -10.29 -18.71 6.33
N VAL A 116 -11.12 -18.32 5.37
CA VAL A 116 -11.40 -16.91 5.06
C VAL A 116 -12.88 -16.62 5.30
N ASN A 117 -13.18 -15.66 6.18
CA ASN A 117 -14.56 -15.27 6.54
C ASN A 117 -15.43 -16.50 6.92
N GLY A 118 -14.86 -17.42 7.70
CA GLY A 118 -15.52 -18.65 8.16
C GLY A 118 -15.60 -19.79 7.14
N LYS A 119 -15.07 -19.62 5.91
CA LYS A 119 -15.06 -20.65 4.86
C LYS A 119 -13.67 -21.21 4.66
N ALA A 120 -13.53 -22.53 4.63
CA ALA A 120 -12.27 -23.18 4.28
C ALA A 120 -11.96 -22.99 2.78
N VAL A 121 -10.72 -22.64 2.48
CA VAL A 121 -10.23 -22.37 1.14
C VAL A 121 -8.88 -23.05 0.92
N ALA A 122 -8.65 -23.58 -0.28
CA ALA A 122 -7.35 -24.07 -0.73
C ALA A 122 -7.06 -23.47 -2.10
N VAL A 123 -5.91 -22.82 -2.26
CA VAL A 123 -5.54 -22.11 -3.50
C VAL A 123 -4.07 -22.38 -3.83
N ASP A 124 -3.81 -22.70 -5.10
CA ASP A 124 -2.46 -22.76 -5.64
C ASP A 124 -1.99 -21.34 -6.03
N VAL A 125 -0.89 -20.89 -5.43
CA VAL A 125 -0.34 -19.55 -5.65
C VAL A 125 1.17 -19.62 -5.82
N GLU A 126 1.75 -18.62 -6.51
CA GLU A 126 3.21 -18.47 -6.55
C GLU A 126 3.73 -18.19 -5.13
N ASP A 127 4.90 -18.72 -4.77
CA ASP A 127 5.46 -18.59 -3.41
C ASP A 127 5.65 -17.13 -2.95
N ARG A 128 5.86 -16.21 -3.90
CA ARG A 128 6.01 -14.76 -3.66
C ARG A 128 4.69 -14.01 -3.49
N THR A 129 3.55 -14.69 -3.65
CA THR A 129 2.23 -14.05 -3.59
C THR A 129 2.01 -13.49 -2.19
N LEU A 130 1.68 -12.20 -2.10
CA LEU A 130 1.31 -11.58 -0.83
C LEU A 130 -0.12 -11.95 -0.46
N LEU A 131 -0.43 -11.99 0.84
CA LEU A 131 -1.77 -12.28 1.35
C LEU A 131 -2.80 -11.31 0.77
N VAL A 132 -2.46 -10.03 0.59
CA VAL A 132 -3.36 -9.05 -0.02
C VAL A 132 -3.76 -9.42 -1.46
N HIS A 133 -2.83 -10.00 -2.23
CA HIS A 133 -3.07 -10.42 -3.61
C HIS A 133 -3.84 -11.74 -3.64
N LEU A 134 -3.56 -12.68 -2.73
CA LEU A 134 -4.38 -13.87 -2.57
C LEU A 134 -5.85 -13.50 -2.33
N LEU A 135 -6.11 -12.61 -1.37
CA LEU A 135 -7.48 -12.18 -1.03
C LEU A 135 -8.17 -11.48 -2.21
N ARG A 136 -7.49 -10.53 -2.86
CA ARG A 136 -8.08 -9.69 -3.90
C ARG A 136 -8.21 -10.39 -5.24
N ASP A 137 -7.12 -11.02 -5.69
CA ASP A 137 -6.94 -11.44 -7.08
C ASP A 137 -7.31 -12.93 -7.27
N HIS A 138 -7.12 -13.76 -6.23
CA HIS A 138 -7.51 -15.17 -6.28
C HIS A 138 -8.89 -15.43 -5.67
N LEU A 139 -9.24 -14.75 -4.57
CA LEU A 139 -10.52 -14.94 -3.87
C LEU A 139 -11.57 -13.88 -4.18
N ASN A 140 -11.25 -12.86 -4.96
CA ASN A 140 -12.15 -11.75 -5.32
C ASN A 140 -12.72 -10.98 -4.11
N LEU A 141 -12.03 -11.02 -2.96
CA LEU A 141 -12.35 -10.21 -1.76
C LEU A 141 -11.68 -8.84 -1.90
N THR A 142 -12.32 -7.99 -2.70
CA THR A 142 -11.73 -6.73 -3.16
C THR A 142 -11.86 -5.57 -2.18
N GLY A 143 -12.53 -5.76 -1.04
CA GLY A 143 -12.66 -4.75 0.01
C GLY A 143 -11.34 -4.42 0.70
N THR A 144 -10.39 -5.36 0.75
CA THR A 144 -9.03 -5.06 1.24
C THR A 144 -8.25 -4.30 0.17
N HIS A 145 -7.71 -3.11 0.45
CA HIS A 145 -7.08 -2.25 -0.55
C HIS A 145 -5.54 -2.19 -0.44
N VAL A 146 -4.87 -1.81 -1.53
CA VAL A 146 -3.42 -1.57 -1.58
C VAL A 146 -3.17 -0.08 -1.89
N GLY A 147 -2.87 0.71 -0.86
CA GLY A 147 -2.66 2.15 -0.98
C GLY A 147 -1.21 2.62 -0.97
N CYS A 148 -0.24 1.73 -0.73
CA CYS A 148 1.19 2.03 -0.73
C CYS A 148 2.03 0.76 -0.90
N ASP A 149 3.30 0.93 -1.26
CA ASP A 149 4.29 -0.16 -1.39
C ASP A 149 5.32 -0.19 -0.24
N THR A 150 5.04 0.54 0.84
CA THR A 150 5.99 0.78 1.95
C THR A 150 5.39 0.48 3.32
N SER A 151 4.25 -0.23 3.34
CA SER A 151 3.60 -0.72 4.56
C SER A 151 3.07 0.38 5.49
N GLN A 152 2.89 1.60 4.98
CA GLN A 152 2.52 2.76 5.80
C GLN A 152 1.01 2.96 5.92
N CYS A 153 0.25 2.80 4.83
CA CYS A 153 -1.12 3.35 4.75
C CYS A 153 -2.21 2.61 5.54
N GLY A 154 -2.02 1.33 5.88
CA GLY A 154 -3.02 0.54 6.63
C GLY A 154 -4.28 0.12 5.85
N ALA A 155 -4.42 0.51 4.58
CA ALA A 155 -5.60 0.14 3.78
C ALA A 155 -5.76 -1.38 3.54
N CYS A 156 -4.68 -2.14 3.72
CA CYS A 156 -4.60 -3.59 3.55
C CYS A 156 -4.81 -4.38 4.84
N VAL A 157 -5.26 -3.73 5.93
CA VAL A 157 -5.43 -4.41 7.22
C VAL A 157 -6.56 -5.44 7.16
N VAL A 158 -6.26 -6.65 7.62
CA VAL A 158 -7.20 -7.75 7.85
C VAL A 158 -6.97 -8.31 9.25
N HIS A 159 -7.89 -9.13 9.77
CA HIS A 159 -7.63 -9.89 10.99
C HIS A 159 -7.12 -11.27 10.63
N MET A 160 -5.99 -11.67 11.21
CA MET A 160 -5.46 -13.02 11.12
C MET A 160 -5.34 -13.57 12.54
N ASP A 161 -6.02 -14.69 12.81
CA ASP A 161 -6.09 -15.32 14.13
C ASP A 161 -6.48 -14.33 15.25
N GLY A 162 -7.46 -13.47 14.92
CA GLY A 162 -8.00 -12.46 15.83
C GLY A 162 -7.17 -11.18 15.98
N ARG A 163 -6.07 -11.02 15.24
CA ARG A 163 -5.18 -9.85 15.33
C ARG A 163 -5.12 -9.06 14.03
N ALA A 164 -5.12 -7.73 14.12
CA ALA A 164 -4.91 -6.87 12.95
C ALA A 164 -3.49 -7.02 12.37
N VAL A 165 -3.41 -7.33 11.07
CA VAL A 165 -2.16 -7.47 10.31
C VAL A 165 -2.24 -6.75 8.97
N LYS A 166 -1.13 -6.16 8.52
CA LYS A 166 -1.01 -5.57 7.18
C LYS A 166 -0.76 -6.70 6.18
N SER A 167 -1.78 -7.07 5.40
CA SER A 167 -1.69 -8.19 4.45
C SER A 167 -0.71 -7.96 3.30
N CYS A 168 -0.31 -6.72 3.02
CA CYS A 168 0.69 -6.40 1.99
C CYS A 168 2.14 -6.70 2.41
N THR A 169 2.39 -7.08 3.67
CA THR A 169 3.72 -7.44 4.19
C THR A 169 3.82 -8.91 4.60
N MET A 170 2.85 -9.72 4.17
CA MET A 170 2.77 -11.12 4.53
C MET A 170 2.65 -11.95 3.26
N LEU A 171 3.44 -13.01 3.16
CA LEU A 171 3.30 -13.98 2.08
C LEU A 171 2.07 -14.85 2.33
N ALA A 172 1.39 -15.25 1.27
CA ALA A 172 0.25 -16.16 1.32
C ALA A 172 0.62 -17.48 2.02
N GLY A 173 1.80 -18.04 1.72
CA GLY A 173 2.29 -19.25 2.39
C GLY A 173 2.51 -19.11 3.91
N GLN A 174 2.69 -17.89 4.42
CA GLN A 174 2.77 -17.65 5.87
C GLN A 174 1.40 -17.67 6.56
N ALA A 175 0.32 -17.51 5.79
CA ALA A 175 -1.05 -17.58 6.28
C ALA A 175 -1.65 -19.00 6.15
N ASP A 176 -0.85 -20.00 5.78
CA ASP A 176 -1.28 -21.39 5.74
C ASP A 176 -1.73 -21.86 7.14
N GLY A 177 -2.89 -22.49 7.20
CA GLY A 177 -3.58 -22.90 8.42
C GLY A 177 -4.28 -21.78 9.20
N ALA A 178 -4.09 -20.51 8.85
CA ALA A 178 -4.62 -19.38 9.62
C ALA A 178 -6.12 -19.14 9.37
N SER A 179 -6.75 -18.42 10.30
CA SER A 179 -8.10 -17.87 10.14
C SER A 179 -8.04 -16.39 9.81
N VAL A 180 -8.42 -16.02 8.59
CA VAL A 180 -8.42 -14.64 8.08
C VAL A 180 -9.85 -14.10 8.01
N THR A 181 -10.06 -12.92 8.58
CA THR A 181 -11.31 -12.16 8.44
C THR A 181 -11.02 -10.84 7.73
N THR A 182 -11.79 -10.56 6.68
CA THR A 182 -11.73 -9.32 5.90
C THR A 182 -12.96 -8.45 6.16
N ILE A 183 -13.02 -7.27 5.55
CA ILE A 183 -14.15 -6.33 5.71
C ILE A 183 -15.50 -6.95 5.27
N GLU A 184 -15.47 -7.89 4.34
CA GLU A 184 -16.63 -8.63 3.86
C GLU A 184 -17.16 -9.63 4.90
N GLY A 185 -16.32 -10.06 5.85
CA GLY A 185 -16.64 -11.10 6.83
C GLY A 185 -17.19 -10.61 8.16
N ILE A 186 -17.22 -9.31 8.42
CA ILE A 186 -17.63 -8.78 9.73
C ILE A 186 -19.14 -8.51 9.86
N ALA A 187 -19.86 -8.41 8.75
CA ALA A 187 -21.31 -8.23 8.74
C ALA A 187 -22.03 -9.59 8.89
N LYS A 188 -23.20 -9.59 9.54
CA LYS A 188 -24.04 -10.79 9.69
C LYS A 188 -25.23 -10.68 8.73
N GLY A 189 -25.07 -11.20 7.51
CA GLY A 189 -26.08 -11.03 6.45
C GLY A 189 -26.23 -9.56 6.08
N ASP A 190 -27.46 -9.03 6.20
CA ASP A 190 -27.76 -7.61 5.93
C ASP A 190 -27.50 -6.70 7.14
N GLU A 191 -27.16 -7.27 8.30
CA GLU A 191 -26.86 -6.51 9.51
C GLU A 191 -25.41 -6.05 9.53
N LEU A 192 -25.23 -4.72 9.53
CA LEU A 192 -23.91 -4.10 9.66
C LEU A 192 -23.31 -4.38 11.02
N HIS A 193 -22.00 -4.67 11.02
CA HIS A 193 -21.23 -4.68 12.25
C HIS A 193 -21.36 -3.33 12.98
N PRO A 194 -21.39 -3.27 14.33
CA PRO A 194 -21.50 -2.00 15.07
C PRO A 194 -20.49 -0.93 14.65
N MET A 195 -19.27 -1.36 14.31
CA MET A 195 -18.22 -0.49 13.75
C MET A 195 -18.60 0.09 12.37
N GLN A 196 -19.15 -0.73 11.46
CA GLN A 196 -19.61 -0.25 10.15
C GLN A 196 -20.76 0.75 10.31
N ALA A 197 -21.72 0.45 11.18
CA ALA A 197 -22.83 1.34 11.48
C ALA A 197 -22.35 2.69 12.06
N ALA A 198 -21.43 2.67 13.02
CA ALA A 198 -20.89 3.90 13.60
C ALA A 198 -20.12 4.76 12.59
N PHE A 199 -19.36 4.14 11.68
CA PHE A 199 -18.68 4.85 10.58
C PHE A 199 -19.68 5.54 9.64
N ARG A 200 -20.80 4.86 9.31
CA ARG A 200 -21.89 5.45 8.52
C ARG A 200 -22.51 6.63 9.25
N ASP A 201 -22.93 6.42 10.50
CA ASP A 201 -23.73 7.38 11.27
C ASP A 201 -22.93 8.65 11.66
N ASN A 202 -21.60 8.52 11.82
CA ASN A 202 -20.73 9.64 12.19
C ASN A 202 -19.98 10.26 11.00
N HIS A 203 -20.29 9.88 9.76
CA HIS A 203 -19.56 10.31 8.57
C HIS A 203 -18.05 10.04 8.68
N GLY A 204 -17.70 8.85 9.20
CA GLY A 204 -16.33 8.35 9.33
C GLY A 204 -15.67 7.96 8.00
N LEU A 205 -16.37 8.12 6.87
CA LEU A 205 -15.84 7.89 5.53
C LEU A 205 -16.27 8.97 4.53
N GLN A 206 -15.49 9.10 3.45
CA GLN A 206 -15.82 9.91 2.27
C GLN A 206 -15.59 9.08 1.00
N CYS A 207 -14.35 9.05 0.47
CA CYS A 207 -14.04 8.26 -0.72
C CYS A 207 -14.13 6.74 -0.51
N GLY A 208 -14.16 6.28 0.75
CA GLY A 208 -14.27 4.86 1.10
C GLY A 208 -12.97 4.06 1.02
N TYR A 209 -11.90 4.60 0.42
CA TYR A 209 -10.69 3.81 0.12
C TYR A 209 -9.97 3.29 1.38
N CYS A 210 -9.76 4.13 2.39
CA CYS A 210 -9.14 3.69 3.65
C CYS A 210 -10.11 2.98 4.59
N THR A 211 -11.41 3.01 4.31
CA THR A 211 -12.46 2.62 5.25
C THR A 211 -12.40 1.15 5.67
N PRO A 212 -12.16 0.19 4.76
CA PRO A 212 -11.96 -1.21 5.13
C PRO A 212 -10.85 -1.41 6.17
N GLY A 213 -9.63 -0.96 5.87
CA GLY A 213 -8.50 -1.05 6.81
C GLY A 213 -8.74 -0.31 8.13
N MET A 214 -9.35 0.88 8.06
CA MET A 214 -9.73 1.67 9.24
C MET A 214 -10.70 0.91 10.16
N ILE A 215 -11.74 0.30 9.60
CA ILE A 215 -12.72 -0.47 10.36
C ILE A 215 -12.08 -1.70 10.98
N MET A 216 -11.27 -2.44 10.21
CA MET A 216 -10.58 -3.63 10.72
C MET A 216 -9.61 -3.26 11.85
N SER A 217 -8.81 -2.21 11.70
CA SER A 217 -7.95 -1.72 12.79
C SER A 217 -8.75 -1.24 14.00
N ALA A 218 -9.85 -0.52 13.81
CA ALA A 218 -10.67 -0.03 14.91
C ALA A 218 -11.28 -1.16 15.75
N ILE A 219 -11.72 -2.25 15.12
CA ILE A 219 -12.24 -3.42 15.84
C ILE A 219 -11.15 -4.05 16.72
N ASP A 220 -9.94 -4.21 16.18
CA ASP A 220 -8.79 -4.74 16.92
C ASP A 220 -8.40 -3.84 18.11
N ILE A 221 -8.45 -2.52 17.93
CA ILE A 221 -8.22 -1.54 19.00
C ILE A 221 -9.25 -1.71 20.12
N VAL A 222 -10.54 -1.80 19.79
CA VAL A 222 -11.60 -1.98 20.79
C VAL A 222 -11.40 -3.28 21.58
N HIS A 223 -11.07 -4.39 20.89
CA HIS A 223 -10.83 -5.67 21.54
C HIS A 223 -9.64 -5.63 22.50
N ARG A 224 -8.51 -5.01 22.10
CA ARG A 224 -7.31 -4.93 22.94
C ARG A 224 -7.46 -4.05 24.18
N HIS A 225 -8.31 -3.03 24.10
CA HIS A 225 -8.52 -2.07 25.20
C HIS A 225 -9.78 -2.35 26.02
N GLY A 226 -10.50 -3.46 25.78
CA GLY A 226 -11.75 -3.77 26.49
C GLY A 226 -12.85 -2.72 26.28
N GLY A 227 -12.76 -1.96 25.17
CA GLY A 227 -13.67 -0.87 24.78
C GLY A 227 -13.68 0.37 25.69
N GLU A 228 -12.87 0.45 26.75
CA GLU A 228 -12.62 1.72 27.46
C GLU A 228 -11.57 2.52 26.66
N LEU A 229 -12.04 3.38 25.76
CA LEU A 229 -11.18 4.16 24.86
C LEU A 229 -11.46 5.65 25.02
N ASP A 230 -10.39 6.44 25.07
CA ASP A 230 -10.45 7.89 24.93
C ASP A 230 -9.97 8.35 23.54
N GLU A 231 -10.21 9.62 23.23
CA GLU A 231 -9.86 10.20 21.93
C GLU A 231 -8.35 10.11 21.63
N ALA A 232 -7.51 10.32 22.65
CA ALA A 232 -6.07 10.33 22.50
C ALA A 232 -5.54 8.94 22.14
N THR A 233 -6.03 7.91 22.82
CA THR A 233 -5.71 6.50 22.58
C THR A 233 -6.10 6.09 21.17
N VAL A 234 -7.34 6.40 20.75
CA VAL A 234 -7.80 6.07 19.39
C VAL A 234 -6.93 6.73 18.33
N ARG A 235 -6.53 7.99 18.52
CA ARG A 235 -5.65 8.70 17.57
C ARG A 235 -4.27 8.07 17.48
N GLN A 236 -3.68 7.71 18.62
CA GLN A 236 -2.37 7.06 18.67
C GLN A 236 -2.41 5.70 17.98
N GLU A 237 -3.41 4.88 18.29
CA GLU A 237 -3.56 3.55 17.71
C GLU A 237 -3.87 3.57 16.21
N LEU A 238 -4.50 4.63 15.70
CA LEU A 238 -4.78 4.82 14.28
C LEU A 238 -3.61 5.43 13.48
N GLU A 239 -2.46 5.73 14.08
CA GLU A 239 -1.28 6.24 13.33
C GLU A 239 -0.89 5.34 12.16
N GLY A 240 -1.11 4.03 12.29
CA GLY A 240 -0.83 3.03 11.25
C GLY A 240 -1.81 3.00 10.07
N ASN A 241 -2.84 3.86 10.07
CA ASN A 241 -3.88 3.94 9.05
C ASN A 241 -4.03 5.38 8.53
N ILE A 242 -3.80 5.58 7.23
CA ILE A 242 -3.76 6.91 6.62
C ILE A 242 -5.09 7.21 5.91
N CYS A 243 -5.70 8.33 6.26
CA CYS A 243 -6.86 8.89 5.56
C CYS A 243 -6.52 10.26 4.97
N ARG A 244 -6.85 10.47 3.68
CA ARG A 244 -6.64 11.76 3.00
C ARG A 244 -7.87 12.68 2.97
N CYS A 245 -9.05 12.15 3.28
CA CYS A 245 -10.32 12.85 3.05
C CYS A 245 -10.92 13.47 4.33
N THR A 246 -10.90 12.74 5.45
CA THR A 246 -11.71 13.09 6.63
C THR A 246 -11.01 14.00 7.64
N GLY A 247 -9.68 14.07 7.62
CA GLY A 247 -8.92 14.71 8.70
C GLY A 247 -9.07 14.01 10.07
N TYR A 248 -9.46 12.73 10.06
CA TYR A 248 -9.60 11.81 11.20
C TYR A 248 -10.66 12.12 12.27
N HIS A 249 -11.17 13.35 12.37
CA HIS A 249 -12.09 13.73 13.46
C HIS A 249 -13.33 12.83 13.51
N ASN A 250 -13.99 12.65 12.38
CA ASN A 250 -15.19 11.80 12.30
C ASN A 250 -14.87 10.30 12.39
N ILE A 251 -13.65 9.89 12.01
CA ILE A 251 -13.19 8.50 12.19
C ILE A 251 -13.08 8.21 13.69
N VAL A 252 -12.38 9.08 14.43
CA VAL A 252 -12.20 8.91 15.88
C VAL A 252 -13.55 8.91 16.59
N LYS A 253 -14.45 9.82 16.22
CA LYS A 253 -15.83 9.84 16.74
C LYS A 253 -16.57 8.51 16.48
N ALA A 254 -16.46 7.96 15.27
CA ALA A 254 -17.07 6.69 14.91
C ALA A 254 -16.50 5.52 15.73
N VAL A 255 -15.19 5.49 15.98
CA VAL A 255 -14.57 4.43 16.78
C VAL A 255 -15.03 4.48 18.23
N LEU A 256 -15.09 5.67 18.83
CA LEU A 256 -15.57 5.82 20.21
C LEU A 256 -17.05 5.41 20.36
N ASP A 257 -17.90 5.80 19.41
CA ASP A 257 -19.29 5.38 19.36
C ASP A 257 -19.41 3.85 19.21
N ALA A 258 -18.67 3.27 18.25
CA ALA A 258 -18.64 1.83 18.06
C ALA A 258 -18.18 1.06 19.30
N ALA A 259 -17.19 1.55 20.04
CA ALA A 259 -16.72 0.94 21.28
C ALA A 259 -17.85 0.83 22.32
N GLY A 260 -18.67 1.87 22.44
CA GLY A 260 -19.88 1.85 23.27
C GLY A 260 -20.90 0.81 22.78
N ARG A 261 -21.18 0.78 21.47
CA ARG A 261 -22.13 -0.17 20.87
C ARG A 261 -21.68 -1.63 21.04
N MET A 262 -20.39 -1.91 20.87
CA MET A 262 -19.81 -3.26 20.99
C MET A 262 -19.86 -3.78 22.42
N LYS A 263 -19.62 -2.92 23.43
CA LYS A 263 -19.81 -3.31 24.84
C LYS A 263 -21.23 -3.72 25.17
N VAL A 264 -22.22 -2.97 24.67
CA VAL A 264 -23.63 -3.27 24.91
C VAL A 264 -24.01 -4.60 24.25
N ALA A 265 -23.52 -4.86 23.03
CA ALA A 265 -23.77 -6.13 22.35
C ALA A 265 -23.15 -7.32 23.09
N GLN A 266 -21.92 -7.19 23.59
CA GLN A 266 -21.25 -8.24 24.37
C GLN A 266 -21.90 -8.51 25.72
N ALA A 267 -22.53 -7.51 26.35
CA ALA A 267 -23.26 -7.70 27.60
C ALA A 267 -24.65 -8.33 27.40
N ALA A 268 -25.17 -8.35 26.17
CA ALA A 268 -26.48 -8.91 25.83
C ALA A 268 -26.41 -10.37 25.33
N GLU A 269 -25.22 -10.87 25.02
CA GLU A 269 -24.93 -12.25 24.59
C GLU A 269 -24.51 -13.12 25.79
#